data_AF-A0A8D8HZZ9-F1
#
_entry.id   AF-A0A8D8HZZ9-F1
#
_cell.length_a   1.000
_cell.length_b   1.000
_cell.length_c   1.000
_cell.angle_alpha   90.00
_cell.angle_beta   90.00
_cell.angle_gamma   90.00
#
_symmetry.space_group_name_H-M   'P 1'
#
loop_
_entity.id
_entity.type
_entity.pdbx_description
1 polymer ?
#
loop_
_entity_poly.entity_id
_entity_poly.type
_entity_poly.pdbx_seq_one_letter_code
_entity_poly.pdbx_strand_id
1 'polypeptide(L)'
;MSTAVARRGGAKVVRGGKGKQGAAAPRKGSVFGGGPAGKDKLFAAAKPDNSEESDSTDAVSSSDEEERWKESKHTNDVPSEYWHIQKLVKYMKAGNQTATIVALCCLKDHDLTTQMNQRAIQDCGGLEVLVNLLESNDLKCRLGALTVLSEVSSNLDIRRSIVDLGGIPLLVQILSEPGRDLKIMAAETLGNVAKVRLARKLVRKCDGVPRLVDLLDVPIR
;
A
#
# COMPACT_ATOMS: atom_id res chain seq x y z
N MET A 1 53.97 -37.33 24.27
CA MET A 1 55.10 -36.46 24.67
C MET A 1 55.16 -35.35 23.64
N SER A 2 54.73 -34.13 23.99
CA SER A 2 55.62 -33.04 24.45
C SER A 2 56.60 -32.63 23.33
N THR A 3 56.49 -31.44 22.74
CA THR A 3 56.50 -30.13 23.43
C THR A 3 55.68 -29.05 22.71
N ALA A 4 55.37 -27.97 23.42
CA ALA A 4 54.79 -26.74 22.86
C ALA A 4 55.77 -25.56 23.06
N VAL A 5 55.77 -24.58 22.16
CA VAL A 5 56.52 -23.33 22.27
C VAL A 5 55.59 -22.16 21.95
N ALA A 6 55.68 -21.09 22.75
CA ALA A 6 54.79 -19.94 22.66
C ALA A 6 55.54 -18.59 22.61
N ARG A 7 54.95 -17.61 21.91
CA ARG A 7 55.08 -16.14 22.09
C ARG A 7 53.87 -15.51 21.36
N ARG A 8 52.91 -14.82 21.98
CA ARG A 8 52.90 -13.59 22.82
C ARG A 8 53.32 -12.30 22.09
N GLY A 9 52.38 -11.34 22.06
CA GLY A 9 52.66 -9.89 22.16
C GLY A 9 52.35 -9.06 20.92
N GLY A 10 51.48 -8.05 21.03
CA GLY A 10 51.20 -7.15 19.88
C GLY A 10 50.06 -6.13 20.00
N ALA A 11 49.51 -5.83 21.19
CA ALA A 11 48.44 -4.83 21.31
C ALA A 11 48.99 -3.39 21.24
N LYS A 12 48.32 -2.49 20.52
CA LYS A 12 48.63 -1.04 20.50
C LYS A 12 47.36 -0.19 20.58
N VAL A 13 47.35 0.78 21.50
CA VAL A 13 46.18 1.62 21.84
C VAL A 13 46.46 3.09 21.54
N VAL A 14 45.56 3.74 20.79
CA VAL A 14 45.44 5.19 20.58
C VAL A 14 43.93 5.44 20.36
N ARG A 15 43.15 5.92 21.34
CA ARG A 15 42.86 7.34 21.67
C ARG A 15 42.54 8.19 20.41
N GLY A 16 41.43 8.91 20.25
CA GLY A 16 40.29 9.20 21.12
C GLY A 16 39.88 10.67 20.97
N GLY A 17 38.58 10.99 20.83
CA GLY A 17 38.10 12.37 20.65
C GLY A 17 36.59 12.52 20.87
N LYS A 18 36.16 13.67 21.43
CA LYS A 18 34.75 13.99 21.76
C LYS A 18 34.36 15.40 21.30
N GLY A 19 33.12 15.57 20.82
CA GLY A 19 32.37 16.83 20.69
C GLY A 19 30.90 16.48 20.39
N LYS A 20 29.93 16.73 21.28
CA LYS A 20 29.24 18.02 21.56
C LYS A 20 28.56 18.59 20.30
N GLN A 21 27.24 18.49 20.11
CA GLN A 21 26.07 19.03 20.86
C GLN A 21 25.76 20.52 20.58
N GLY A 22 24.47 20.82 20.38
CA GLY A 22 23.89 22.11 19.95
C GLY A 22 22.98 21.89 18.74
N ALA A 23 21.63 21.90 18.77
CA ALA A 23 20.61 22.44 19.67
C ALA A 23 20.34 23.96 19.52
N ALA A 24 19.43 24.33 18.61
CA ALA A 24 18.84 25.67 18.51
C ALA A 24 17.45 25.69 17.82
N ALA A 25 16.44 26.16 18.55
CA ALA A 25 15.11 26.66 18.16
C ALA A 25 14.58 27.47 19.38
N PRO A 26 13.44 28.21 19.37
CA PRO A 26 12.38 28.37 18.35
C PRO A 26 11.88 29.85 18.20
N ARG A 27 10.61 30.07 17.76
CA ARG A 27 9.74 31.29 17.93
C ARG A 27 9.97 32.46 16.92
N LYS A 28 9.00 33.35 16.59
CA LYS A 28 7.56 33.55 16.95
C LYS A 28 6.84 34.52 15.96
N GLY A 29 5.49 34.51 15.91
CA GLY A 29 4.61 35.59 15.35
C GLY A 29 4.40 35.57 13.83
N SER A 30 3.38 36.20 13.22
CA SER A 30 2.18 36.97 13.66
C SER A 30 1.11 36.85 12.55
N VAL A 31 -0.17 36.47 12.77
CA VAL A 31 -1.36 37.27 13.18
C VAL A 31 -1.71 38.46 12.25
N PHE A 32 -3.03 38.64 12.00
CA PHE A 32 -3.79 39.54 11.09
C PHE A 32 -4.11 38.95 9.69
N GLY A 33 -5.31 39.12 9.10
CA GLY A 33 -6.57 39.61 9.66
C GLY A 33 -7.53 40.22 8.62
N GLY A 34 -8.84 39.96 8.73
CA GLY A 34 -9.91 40.71 8.04
C GLY A 34 -10.69 39.99 6.92
N GLY A 35 -12.03 40.06 7.02
CA GLY A 35 -12.95 40.21 5.88
C GLY A 35 -13.57 41.63 5.95
N PRO A 36 -14.81 41.89 5.48
CA PRO A 36 -15.76 40.99 4.80
C PRO A 36 -16.51 41.66 3.60
N ALA A 37 -17.62 41.04 3.18
CA ALA A 37 -18.80 41.64 2.54
C ALA A 37 -18.79 42.01 1.03
N GLY A 38 -19.99 41.96 0.44
CA GLY A 38 -20.32 42.30 -0.95
C GLY A 38 -21.58 41.54 -1.41
N LYS A 39 -22.66 42.26 -1.76
CA LYS A 39 -23.95 41.68 -2.23
C LYS A 39 -24.58 42.52 -3.36
N ASP A 40 -25.65 41.96 -3.96
CA ASP A 40 -26.80 42.61 -4.60
C ASP A 40 -26.67 43.27 -5.99
N LYS A 41 -27.35 42.67 -6.99
CA LYS A 41 -28.35 43.24 -7.94
C LYS A 41 -28.69 42.17 -9.02
N LEU A 42 -29.95 41.77 -9.31
CA LEU A 42 -31.22 42.43 -9.70
C LEU A 42 -31.35 42.86 -11.18
N PHE A 43 -32.17 42.12 -11.94
CA PHE A 43 -33.11 42.48 -13.04
C PHE A 43 -33.95 41.18 -13.28
N ALA A 44 -35.29 41.08 -13.30
CA ALA A 44 -36.38 41.81 -13.99
C ALA A 44 -36.46 41.47 -15.52
N ALA A 45 -37.60 41.10 -16.15
CA ALA A 45 -39.01 41.00 -15.68
C ALA A 45 -39.96 40.12 -16.57
N ALA A 46 -41.17 39.86 -16.04
CA ALA A 46 -42.51 39.76 -16.70
C ALA A 46 -43.01 38.52 -17.52
N LYS A 47 -44.35 38.31 -17.46
CA LYS A 47 -45.25 37.45 -18.29
C LYS A 47 -46.11 38.36 -19.24
N PRO A 48 -47.01 37.90 -20.15
CA PRO A 48 -48.23 37.04 -19.95
C PRO A 48 -48.20 35.73 -20.81
N ASP A 49 -49.08 34.72 -20.80
CA ASP A 49 -50.48 34.43 -20.35
C ASP A 49 -51.44 34.15 -21.53
N ASN A 50 -52.19 33.03 -21.48
CA ASN A 50 -53.44 32.74 -22.22
C ASN A 50 -54.07 31.41 -21.71
N SER A 51 -55.39 31.40 -21.53
CA SER A 51 -56.26 30.25 -21.15
C SER A 51 -56.77 29.48 -22.40
N GLU A 52 -57.71 28.52 -22.42
CA GLU A 52 -58.94 28.20 -21.66
C GLU A 52 -59.37 26.72 -21.86
N GLU A 53 -60.23 26.16 -20.97
CA GLU A 53 -61.23 25.06 -21.18
C GLU A 53 -60.74 23.68 -21.74
N SER A 54 -61.38 22.50 -21.58
CA SER A 54 -62.40 21.89 -20.69
C SER A 54 -62.23 20.33 -20.83
N ASP A 55 -62.93 19.35 -20.24
CA ASP A 55 -64.11 19.25 -19.32
C ASP A 55 -63.90 17.99 -18.41
N SER A 56 -64.87 17.07 -18.30
CA SER A 56 -64.99 16.01 -17.28
C SER A 56 -65.11 14.59 -17.88
N THR A 57 -64.80 13.54 -17.09
CA THR A 57 -65.58 12.26 -17.02
C THR A 57 -65.05 11.31 -15.94
N ASP A 58 -65.85 10.29 -15.58
CA ASP A 58 -65.74 9.48 -14.37
C ASP A 58 -64.64 8.39 -14.33
N ALA A 59 -64.38 7.89 -13.11
CA ALA A 59 -63.36 6.89 -12.82
C ALA A 59 -63.83 5.44 -13.01
N VAL A 60 -62.92 4.59 -13.53
CA VAL A 60 -62.89 3.14 -13.27
C VAL A 60 -61.46 2.68 -13.00
N SER A 61 -61.33 1.64 -12.18
CA SER A 61 -60.06 1.13 -11.66
C SER A 61 -59.20 0.40 -12.70
N SER A 62 -57.90 0.66 -12.69
CA SER A 62 -56.87 -0.35 -12.99
C SER A 62 -55.79 -0.30 -11.90
N SER A 63 -55.38 -1.47 -11.42
CA SER A 63 -54.16 -1.62 -10.62
C SER A 63 -52.91 -1.35 -11.48
N ASP A 64 -51.80 -1.03 -10.79
CA ASP A 64 -50.37 -1.26 -11.16
C ASP A 64 -49.40 -0.14 -10.69
N GLU A 65 -49.82 0.73 -9.77
CA GLU A 65 -48.97 1.76 -9.13
C GLU A 65 -47.84 1.20 -8.21
N GLU A 66 -47.77 -0.12 -7.96
CA GLU A 66 -46.72 -0.71 -7.11
C GLU A 66 -45.31 -0.69 -7.74
N GLU A 67 -45.19 -0.47 -9.06
CA GLU A 67 -43.91 -0.41 -9.78
C GLU A 67 -43.10 0.88 -9.53
N ARG A 68 -43.56 1.78 -8.64
CA ARG A 68 -42.82 2.99 -8.26
C ARG A 68 -41.80 2.80 -7.14
N TRP A 69 -41.80 1.65 -6.44
CA TRP A 69 -40.80 1.30 -5.41
C TRP A 69 -39.94 0.09 -5.77
N LYS A 70 -39.60 -0.08 -7.07
CA LYS A 70 -38.25 -0.56 -7.44
C LYS A 70 -37.20 0.51 -7.12
N GLU A 71 -37.15 0.84 -5.83
CA GLU A 71 -36.14 1.70 -5.25
C GLU A 71 -34.75 1.16 -5.58
N SER A 72 -33.78 2.06 -5.73
CA SER A 72 -32.40 1.71 -6.07
C SER A 72 -31.68 1.04 -4.90
N LYS A 73 -32.10 -0.19 -4.59
CA LYS A 73 -31.29 -1.26 -4.00
C LYS A 73 -30.23 -1.74 -5.00
N HIS A 74 -29.49 -0.77 -5.55
CA HIS A 74 -28.08 -0.92 -5.78
C HIS A 74 -27.45 -1.03 -4.39
N THR A 75 -27.60 -2.20 -3.76
CA THR A 75 -27.00 -2.43 -2.45
C THR A 75 -25.50 -2.30 -2.67
N ASN A 76 -24.88 -1.40 -1.92
CA ASN A 76 -23.42 -1.24 -1.94
C ASN A 76 -22.79 -2.35 -1.07
N ASP A 77 -23.29 -3.57 -1.27
CA ASP A 77 -22.95 -4.78 -0.51
C ASP A 77 -21.57 -5.25 -0.95
N VAL A 78 -20.57 -4.64 -0.33
CA VAL A 78 -19.18 -5.07 -0.35
C VAL A 78 -19.13 -6.59 -0.11
N PRO A 79 -18.71 -7.41 -1.10
CA PRO A 79 -18.87 -8.86 -1.05
C PRO A 79 -18.20 -9.50 0.18
N SER A 80 -18.73 -10.64 0.62
CA SER A 80 -18.21 -11.41 1.76
C SER A 80 -16.69 -11.67 1.66
N GLU A 81 -16.17 -11.80 0.45
CA GLU A 81 -14.76 -11.91 0.07
C GLU A 81 -13.89 -10.80 0.70
N TYR A 82 -14.31 -9.54 0.57
CA TYR A 82 -13.59 -8.36 1.10
C TYR A 82 -13.46 -8.45 2.63
N TRP A 83 -14.54 -8.83 3.31
CA TRP A 83 -14.54 -8.99 4.77
C TRP A 83 -13.73 -10.22 5.23
N HIS A 84 -13.65 -11.27 4.39
CA HIS A 84 -12.77 -12.40 4.62
C HIS A 84 -11.30 -11.97 4.52
N ILE A 85 -10.91 -11.28 3.45
CA ILE A 85 -9.55 -10.77 3.23
C ILE A 85 -9.12 -9.81 4.36
N GLN A 86 -9.99 -8.88 4.79
CA GLN A 86 -9.70 -8.04 5.95
C GLN A 86 -9.49 -8.83 7.25
N LYS A 87 -10.16 -9.99 7.41
CA LYS A 87 -9.97 -10.88 8.56
C LYS A 87 -8.63 -11.62 8.49
N LEU A 88 -8.23 -12.09 7.31
CA LEU A 88 -6.90 -12.68 7.08
C LEU A 88 -5.78 -11.67 7.43
N VAL A 89 -5.89 -10.42 6.96
CA VAL A 89 -4.92 -9.36 7.32
C VAL A 89 -4.89 -9.08 8.83
N LYS A 90 -6.04 -9.12 9.51
CA LYS A 90 -6.09 -8.99 10.98
C LYS A 90 -5.40 -10.16 11.70
N TYR A 91 -5.46 -11.39 11.17
CA TYR A 91 -4.68 -12.51 11.70
C TYR A 91 -3.16 -12.35 11.48
N MET A 92 -2.73 -11.81 10.34
CA MET A 92 -1.31 -11.46 10.13
C MET A 92 -0.81 -10.40 11.13
N LYS A 93 -1.66 -9.42 11.49
CA LYS A 93 -1.34 -8.41 12.54
C LYS A 93 -1.22 -8.98 13.95
N ALA A 94 -1.68 -10.22 14.21
CA ALA A 94 -1.68 -10.82 15.55
C ALA A 94 -0.32 -11.41 15.99
N GLY A 95 0.73 -11.35 15.15
CA GLY A 95 2.11 -11.70 15.52
C GLY A 95 2.42 -13.20 15.70
N ASN A 96 1.43 -14.09 15.59
CA ASN A 96 1.65 -15.54 15.59
C ASN A 96 2.13 -15.98 14.19
N GLN A 97 3.38 -16.47 14.11
CA GLN A 97 4.02 -16.93 12.87
C GLN A 97 3.20 -17.97 12.11
N THR A 98 2.66 -18.99 12.79
CA THR A 98 1.84 -20.04 12.16
C THR A 98 0.53 -19.47 11.62
N ALA A 99 -0.14 -18.61 12.39
CA ALA A 99 -1.37 -17.94 11.93
C ALA A 99 -1.11 -16.99 10.75
N THR A 100 0.04 -16.30 10.75
CA THR A 100 0.48 -15.43 9.66
C THR A 100 0.76 -16.22 8.37
N ILE A 101 1.44 -17.37 8.47
CA ILE A 101 1.71 -18.25 7.31
C ILE A 101 0.39 -18.80 6.75
N VAL A 102 -0.53 -19.26 7.60
CA VAL A 102 -1.85 -19.76 7.16
C VAL A 102 -2.67 -18.64 6.50
N ALA A 103 -2.70 -17.44 7.12
CA ALA A 103 -3.40 -16.29 6.55
C ALA A 103 -2.78 -15.82 5.21
N LEU A 104 -1.45 -15.85 5.07
CA LEU A 104 -0.75 -15.59 3.81
C LEU A 104 -1.05 -16.65 2.73
N CYS A 105 -1.23 -17.92 3.11
CA CYS A 105 -1.65 -18.95 2.16
C CYS A 105 -3.06 -18.66 1.65
N CYS A 106 -4.06 -18.57 2.56
CA CYS A 106 -5.44 -18.28 2.18
C CYS A 106 -5.59 -16.96 1.42
N LEU A 107 -4.75 -15.95 1.70
CA LEU A 107 -4.80 -14.67 0.98
C LEU A 107 -4.42 -14.79 -0.51
N LYS A 108 -3.57 -15.77 -0.88
CA LYS A 108 -3.17 -16.04 -2.28
C LYS A 108 -4.12 -17.00 -3.00
N ASP A 109 -5.05 -17.63 -2.28
CA ASP A 109 -6.11 -18.45 -2.88
C ASP A 109 -7.23 -17.56 -3.48
N HIS A 110 -7.22 -16.25 -3.19
CA HIS A 110 -8.10 -15.23 -3.77
C HIS A 110 -7.42 -14.51 -4.96
N ASP A 111 -8.20 -14.02 -5.93
CA ASP A 111 -7.66 -13.20 -7.04
C ASP A 111 -7.26 -11.79 -6.55
N LEU A 112 -5.96 -11.62 -6.31
CA LEU A 112 -5.32 -10.38 -5.87
C LEU A 112 -5.10 -9.36 -7.01
N THR A 113 -5.46 -9.69 -8.25
CA THR A 113 -5.47 -8.72 -9.36
C THR A 113 -6.75 -7.86 -9.36
N THR A 114 -7.82 -8.32 -8.70
CA THR A 114 -9.09 -7.59 -8.63
C THR A 114 -9.00 -6.33 -7.77
N GLN A 115 -9.65 -5.25 -8.23
CA GLN A 115 -9.70 -3.98 -7.50
C GLN A 115 -10.38 -4.12 -6.12
N MET A 116 -11.35 -5.04 -5.98
CA MET A 116 -12.05 -5.28 -4.71
C MET A 116 -11.11 -5.89 -3.66
N ASN A 117 -10.34 -6.91 -4.02
CA ASN A 117 -9.43 -7.60 -3.09
C ASN A 117 -8.21 -6.73 -2.76
N GLN A 118 -7.68 -6.01 -3.75
CA GLN A 118 -6.67 -4.96 -3.54
C GLN A 118 -7.12 -3.89 -2.56
N ARG A 119 -8.36 -3.39 -2.73
CA ARG A 119 -8.96 -2.43 -1.81
C ARG A 119 -9.19 -3.03 -0.42
N ALA A 120 -9.62 -4.28 -0.30
CA ALA A 120 -9.77 -4.96 0.99
C ALA A 120 -8.45 -4.97 1.77
N ILE A 121 -7.33 -5.25 1.11
CA ILE A 121 -5.97 -5.19 1.69
C ILE A 121 -5.57 -3.76 2.06
N GLN A 122 -5.86 -2.76 1.21
CA GLN A 122 -5.53 -1.36 1.49
C GLN A 122 -6.33 -0.79 2.68
N ASP A 123 -7.66 -0.95 2.67
CA ASP A 123 -8.58 -0.32 3.63
C ASP A 123 -8.38 -0.83 5.09
N CYS A 124 -7.78 -2.01 5.28
CA CYS A 124 -7.40 -2.52 6.62
C CYS A 124 -5.92 -2.30 6.98
N GLY A 125 -5.16 -1.56 6.15
CA GLY A 125 -3.74 -1.30 6.34
C GLY A 125 -2.88 -2.56 6.22
N GLY A 126 -3.18 -3.41 5.23
CA GLY A 126 -2.47 -4.68 4.98
C GLY A 126 -1.14 -4.50 4.26
N LEU A 127 -0.98 -3.48 3.42
CA LEU A 127 0.30 -3.20 2.74
C LEU A 127 1.43 -2.92 3.73
N GLU A 128 1.15 -2.22 4.82
CA GLU A 128 2.09 -2.00 5.93
C GLU A 128 2.54 -3.33 6.55
N VAL A 129 1.60 -4.25 6.82
CA VAL A 129 1.91 -5.60 7.35
C VAL A 129 2.80 -6.36 6.39
N LEU A 130 2.45 -6.37 5.10
CA LEU A 130 3.18 -7.11 4.08
C LEU A 130 4.60 -6.58 3.89
N VAL A 131 4.80 -5.25 3.95
CA VAL A 131 6.14 -4.64 3.92
C VAL A 131 6.93 -4.96 5.20
N ASN A 132 6.32 -4.86 6.38
CA ASN A 132 6.98 -5.20 7.65
C ASN A 132 7.33 -6.70 7.75
N LEU A 133 6.52 -7.59 7.15
CA LEU A 133 6.81 -9.02 7.07
C LEU A 133 8.04 -9.34 6.21
N LEU A 134 8.51 -8.43 5.35
CA LEU A 134 9.77 -8.58 4.60
C LEU A 134 11.01 -8.59 5.51
N GLU A 135 10.92 -8.02 6.71
CA GLU A 135 11.99 -7.97 7.72
C GLU A 135 11.97 -9.19 8.68
N SER A 136 11.01 -10.11 8.52
CA SER A 136 10.87 -11.27 9.40
C SER A 136 12.03 -12.27 9.27
N ASN A 137 12.46 -12.88 10.38
CA ASN A 137 13.43 -13.98 10.32
C ASN A 137 12.86 -15.27 9.70
N ASP A 138 11.54 -15.36 9.48
CA ASP A 138 10.91 -16.52 8.84
C ASP A 138 10.79 -16.37 7.31
N LEU A 139 11.40 -17.32 6.60
CA LEU A 139 11.45 -17.34 5.14
C LEU A 139 10.07 -17.59 4.48
N LYS A 140 9.13 -18.26 5.16
CA LYS A 140 7.79 -18.54 4.62
C LYS A 140 6.90 -17.30 4.71
N CYS A 141 6.95 -16.56 5.82
CA CYS A 141 6.34 -15.25 5.98
C CYS A 141 6.88 -14.28 4.93
N ARG A 142 8.21 -14.19 4.76
CA ARG A 142 8.83 -13.30 3.76
C ARG A 142 8.44 -13.66 2.33
N LEU A 143 8.51 -14.94 1.96
CA LEU A 143 8.14 -15.38 0.61
C LEU A 143 6.64 -15.16 0.34
N GLY A 144 5.76 -15.53 1.27
CA GLY A 144 4.32 -15.31 1.14
C GLY A 144 3.96 -13.82 1.04
N ALA A 145 4.59 -12.96 1.84
CA ALA A 145 4.39 -11.52 1.76
C ALA A 145 4.89 -10.94 0.41
N LEU A 146 6.04 -11.40 -0.10
CA LEU A 146 6.53 -11.02 -1.44
C LEU A 146 5.58 -11.44 -2.55
N THR A 147 5.01 -12.66 -2.51
CA THR A 147 4.05 -13.11 -3.53
C THR A 147 2.78 -12.24 -3.53
N VAL A 148 2.19 -12.01 -2.35
CA VAL A 148 1.03 -11.12 -2.23
C VAL A 148 1.37 -9.71 -2.76
N LEU A 149 2.55 -9.18 -2.42
CA LEU A 149 3.01 -7.86 -2.90
C LEU A 149 3.27 -7.82 -4.41
N SER A 150 3.80 -8.87 -5.03
CA SER A 150 4.09 -8.88 -6.47
C SER A 150 2.79 -8.80 -7.28
N GLU A 151 1.78 -9.58 -6.89
CA GLU A 151 0.44 -9.60 -7.49
C GLU A 151 -0.29 -8.26 -7.32
N VAL A 152 -0.41 -7.73 -6.09
CA VAL A 152 -1.12 -6.46 -5.86
C VAL A 152 -0.38 -5.24 -6.41
N SER A 153 0.93 -5.33 -6.63
CA SER A 153 1.73 -4.26 -7.27
C SER A 153 1.47 -4.10 -8.78
N SER A 154 0.52 -4.86 -9.34
CA SER A 154 -0.16 -4.56 -10.61
C SER A 154 -0.89 -3.19 -10.59
N ASN A 155 -1.40 -2.77 -9.44
CA ASN A 155 -2.12 -1.51 -9.22
C ASN A 155 -1.17 -0.29 -9.04
N LEU A 156 -1.55 0.89 -9.57
CA LEU A 156 -0.71 2.10 -9.50
C LEU A 156 -0.58 2.66 -8.08
N ASP A 157 -1.67 2.71 -7.32
CA ASP A 157 -1.67 3.34 -6.00
C ASP A 157 -1.05 2.42 -4.95
N ILE A 158 -1.20 1.11 -5.10
CA ILE A 158 -0.44 0.13 -4.32
C ILE A 158 1.08 0.28 -4.56
N ARG A 159 1.52 0.48 -5.82
CA ARG A 159 2.94 0.77 -6.10
C ARG A 159 3.43 2.07 -5.46
N ARG A 160 2.57 3.08 -5.31
CA ARG A 160 2.89 4.31 -4.55
C ARG A 160 3.03 3.98 -3.07
N SER A 161 2.02 3.34 -2.47
CA SER A 161 2.06 2.92 -1.06
C SER A 161 3.28 2.07 -0.71
N ILE A 162 3.70 1.12 -1.56
CA ILE A 162 4.92 0.30 -1.32
C ILE A 162 6.19 1.17 -1.32
N VAL A 163 6.25 2.23 -2.14
CA VAL A 163 7.36 3.19 -2.14
C VAL A 163 7.34 4.04 -0.86
N ASP A 164 6.16 4.55 -0.50
CA ASP A 164 6.00 5.48 0.62
C ASP A 164 6.16 4.77 1.98
N LEU A 165 5.83 3.47 2.05
CA LEU A 165 6.14 2.55 3.17
C LEU A 165 7.62 2.12 3.23
N GLY A 166 8.50 2.61 2.35
CA GLY A 166 9.92 2.28 2.40
C GLY A 166 10.29 0.89 1.86
N GLY A 167 9.40 0.22 1.12
CA GLY A 167 9.64 -1.13 0.60
C GLY A 167 10.77 -1.26 -0.43
N ILE A 168 11.23 -0.16 -1.05
CA ILE A 168 12.31 -0.21 -2.06
C ILE A 168 13.67 -0.63 -1.46
N PRO A 169 14.21 0.04 -0.41
CA PRO A 169 15.38 -0.47 0.32
C PRO A 169 15.29 -1.95 0.70
N LEU A 170 14.15 -2.39 1.24
CA LEU A 170 13.93 -3.77 1.66
C LEU A 170 14.01 -4.73 0.46
N LEU A 171 13.22 -4.51 -0.60
CA LEU A 171 13.25 -5.34 -1.81
C LEU A 171 14.67 -5.44 -2.40
N VAL A 172 15.43 -4.35 -2.41
CA VAL A 172 16.82 -4.32 -2.90
C VAL A 172 17.80 -5.04 -1.96
N GLN A 173 17.56 -5.04 -0.63
CA GLN A 173 18.29 -5.87 0.32
C GLN A 173 18.06 -7.36 0.03
N ILE A 174 16.82 -7.78 -0.22
CA ILE A 174 16.45 -9.18 -0.49
C ILE A 174 17.16 -9.72 -1.74
N LEU A 175 17.37 -8.88 -2.78
CA LEU A 175 18.19 -9.29 -3.94
C LEU A 175 19.63 -9.70 -3.56
N SER A 176 20.16 -9.13 -2.48
CA SER A 176 21.45 -9.48 -1.85
C SER A 176 21.53 -10.88 -1.22
N GLU A 177 20.39 -11.45 -0.78
CA GLU A 177 20.37 -12.57 0.17
C GLU A 177 20.44 -13.97 -0.48
N PRO A 178 20.93 -15.00 0.24
CA PRO A 178 20.97 -16.37 -0.26
C PRO A 178 19.57 -17.01 -0.27
N GLY A 179 18.77 -16.71 -1.30
CA GLY A 179 17.48 -17.36 -1.54
C GLY A 179 16.98 -17.12 -2.96
N ARG A 180 16.95 -18.17 -3.80
CA ARG A 180 16.55 -18.07 -5.22
C ARG A 180 15.14 -17.50 -5.37
N ASP A 181 14.18 -18.04 -4.64
CA ASP A 181 12.77 -17.71 -4.87
C ASP A 181 12.41 -16.36 -4.22
N LEU A 182 13.08 -15.99 -3.12
CA LEU A 182 13.06 -14.63 -2.58
C LEU A 182 13.60 -13.60 -3.59
N LYS A 183 14.74 -13.89 -4.25
CA LYS A 183 15.30 -13.04 -5.32
C LYS A 183 14.32 -12.88 -6.49
N ILE A 184 13.65 -13.96 -6.91
CA ILE A 184 12.65 -13.91 -8.00
C ILE A 184 11.48 -13.01 -7.62
N MET A 185 10.79 -13.27 -6.51
CA MET A 185 9.61 -12.48 -6.12
C MET A 185 9.98 -11.02 -5.79
N ALA A 186 11.16 -10.78 -5.21
CA ALA A 186 11.66 -9.42 -4.98
C ALA A 186 11.98 -8.69 -6.28
N ALA A 187 12.60 -9.34 -7.27
CA ALA A 187 12.89 -8.74 -8.57
C ALA A 187 11.60 -8.44 -9.37
N GLU A 188 10.62 -9.34 -9.33
CA GLU A 188 9.29 -9.14 -9.93
C GLU A 188 8.57 -7.94 -9.30
N THR A 189 8.47 -7.92 -7.96
CA THR A 189 7.86 -6.81 -7.20
C THR A 189 8.59 -5.50 -7.49
N LEU A 190 9.92 -5.49 -7.50
CA LEU A 190 10.70 -4.30 -7.82
C LEU A 190 10.48 -3.84 -9.27
N GLY A 191 10.36 -4.76 -10.22
CA GLY A 191 10.04 -4.49 -11.63
C GLY A 191 8.64 -3.88 -11.81
N ASN A 192 7.65 -4.38 -11.07
CA ASN A 192 6.32 -3.77 -11.00
C ASN A 192 6.39 -2.36 -10.39
N VAL A 193 6.93 -2.21 -9.19
CA VAL A 193 7.01 -0.91 -8.50
C VAL A 193 7.86 0.11 -9.27
N ALA A 194 8.89 -0.33 -10.01
CA ALA A 194 9.70 0.49 -10.91
C ALA A 194 8.91 1.11 -12.08
N LYS A 195 7.63 0.75 -12.31
CA LYS A 195 6.73 1.51 -13.20
C LYS A 195 6.53 2.96 -12.70
N VAL A 196 6.65 3.20 -11.38
CA VAL A 196 6.58 4.54 -10.76
C VAL A 196 7.90 5.31 -10.88
N ARG A 197 7.86 6.60 -11.27
CA ARG A 197 9.07 7.43 -11.45
C ARG A 197 9.86 7.65 -10.16
N LEU A 198 9.21 7.71 -9.00
CA LEU A 198 9.86 7.83 -7.69
C LEU A 198 10.63 6.56 -7.32
N ALA A 199 10.02 5.38 -7.49
CA ALA A 199 10.69 4.09 -7.31
C ALA A 199 12.00 4.00 -8.10
N ARG A 200 11.99 4.38 -9.40
CA ARG A 200 13.20 4.39 -10.25
C ARG A 200 14.31 5.33 -9.78
N LYS A 201 14.02 6.35 -8.95
CA LYS A 201 15.04 7.17 -8.29
C LYS A 201 15.60 6.45 -7.06
N LEU A 202 14.74 5.81 -6.26
CA LEU A 202 15.13 5.10 -5.04
C LEU A 202 15.93 3.83 -5.35
N VAL A 203 15.52 3.01 -6.34
CA VAL A 203 16.28 1.82 -6.79
C VAL A 203 17.71 2.18 -7.20
N ARG A 204 17.93 3.36 -7.80
CA ARG A 204 19.28 3.87 -8.12
C ARG A 204 20.05 4.38 -6.90
N LYS A 205 19.36 4.89 -5.87
CA LYS A 205 19.99 5.34 -4.60
C LYS A 205 20.34 4.19 -3.65
N CYS A 206 19.74 3.02 -3.83
CA CYS A 206 19.94 1.83 -3.01
C CYS A 206 20.84 0.77 -3.69
N ASP A 207 21.54 1.13 -4.78
CA ASP A 207 22.36 0.22 -5.60
C ASP A 207 21.61 -1.03 -6.11
N GLY A 208 20.30 -0.89 -6.36
CA GLY A 208 19.46 -1.96 -6.88
C GLY A 208 19.65 -2.26 -8.37
N VAL A 209 20.28 -1.36 -9.13
CA VAL A 209 20.56 -1.61 -10.57
C VAL A 209 21.71 -2.62 -10.74
N PRO A 210 22.89 -2.48 -10.12
CA PRO A 210 23.91 -3.54 -10.12
C PRO A 210 23.33 -4.89 -9.65
N ARG A 211 22.62 -4.90 -8.52
CA ARG A 211 22.02 -6.12 -7.94
C ARG A 211 21.00 -6.83 -8.84
N LEU A 212 20.42 -6.15 -9.82
CA LEU A 212 19.56 -6.76 -10.84
C LEU A 212 20.37 -7.30 -12.03
N VAL A 213 21.49 -6.67 -12.37
CA VAL A 213 22.43 -7.17 -13.40
C VAL A 213 23.17 -8.41 -12.89
N ASP A 214 23.55 -8.43 -11.61
CA ASP A 214 24.14 -9.61 -10.92
C ASP A 214 23.23 -10.86 -10.98
N LEU A 215 21.92 -10.70 -11.25
CA LEU A 215 20.96 -11.79 -11.44
C LEU A 215 20.82 -12.26 -12.90
N LEU A 216 21.45 -11.57 -13.84
CA LEU A 216 21.56 -11.97 -15.25
C LEU A 216 22.84 -12.76 -15.52
N ASP A 217 23.90 -12.51 -14.76
CA ASP A 217 25.20 -13.21 -14.82
C ASP A 217 25.15 -14.66 -14.25
N VAL A 218 24.00 -15.34 -14.39
CA VAL A 218 23.84 -16.75 -14.03
C VAL A 218 24.64 -17.59 -15.04
N PRO A 219 25.64 -18.39 -14.59
CA PRO A 219 26.38 -19.25 -15.51
C PRO A 219 25.45 -20.31 -16.08
N ILE A 220 25.27 -20.28 -17.40
CA ILE A 220 24.56 -21.30 -18.17
C ILE A 220 25.28 -22.64 -17.93
N ARG A 221 24.54 -23.64 -17.45
CA ARG A 221 24.98 -25.00 -17.14
C ARG A 221 24.06 -26.00 -17.81
#